data_AF-A0A183CAV2-F1
#
_entry.id   AF-A0A183CAV2-F1
#
_cell.length_a   1.000
_cell.length_b   1.000
_cell.length_c   1.000
_cell.angle_alpha   90.00
_cell.angle_beta   90.00
_cell.angle_gamma   90.00
#
_symmetry.space_group_name_H-M   'P 1'
#
loop_
_entity.id
_entity.type
_entity.pdbx_description
1 polymer ?
#
loop_
_entity_poly.entity_id
_entity_poly.type
_entity_poly.pdbx_seq_one_letter_code
_entity_poly.pdbx_strand_id
1 'polypeptide(L)'
;MRQNSTTEPTTVACCYQSVRAKFPISTYCFGICYFEVRFHSPSGAAIGLSTKKMAMEEELCVGEDKGTFAYDSEGTFWGNAIEGCQRDAKGRPFVGGKPKFGVGDTVGCGVHLATRTIFYTKNGHRLDNGDLFVNDNLDLFPAVTLLNPHNSLAARFAPKFEFDIATVTGHDEV
;
A
#
# COMPACT_ATOMS: atom_id res chain seq x y z
N MET A 1 29.36 -40.92 25.21
CA MET A 1 29.25 -39.77 24.29
C MET A 1 27.77 -39.45 24.15
N ARG A 2 27.29 -38.35 24.75
CA ARG A 2 25.92 -37.84 24.53
C ARG A 2 25.99 -36.88 23.34
N GLN A 3 25.31 -37.19 22.25
CA GLN A 3 25.14 -36.24 21.15
C GLN A 3 24.12 -35.19 21.59
N ASN A 4 24.55 -33.94 21.70
CA ASN A 4 23.65 -32.80 21.81
C ASN A 4 23.05 -32.56 20.43
N SER A 5 21.75 -32.81 20.27
CA SER A 5 20.99 -32.37 19.11
C SER A 5 20.69 -30.87 19.28
N THR A 6 21.56 -30.03 18.75
CA THR A 6 21.26 -28.61 18.56
C THR A 6 20.22 -28.52 17.45
N THR A 7 18.97 -28.27 17.81
CA THR A 7 17.95 -27.87 16.84
C THR A 7 18.25 -26.43 16.46
N GLU A 8 18.68 -26.19 15.22
CA GLU A 8 18.73 -24.84 14.69
C GLU A 8 17.30 -24.28 14.62
N PRO A 9 17.08 -23.01 15.01
CA PRO A 9 15.79 -22.40 14.83
C PRO A 9 15.52 -22.34 13.32
N THR A 10 14.48 -23.04 12.88
CA THR A 10 13.97 -22.91 11.51
C THR A 10 13.46 -21.48 11.39
N THR A 11 14.30 -20.58 10.88
CA THR A 11 13.89 -19.23 10.51
C THR A 11 12.85 -19.39 9.42
N VAL A 12 11.59 -19.17 9.76
CA VAL A 12 10.53 -19.04 8.75
C VAL A 12 10.91 -17.83 7.92
N ALA A 13 11.36 -18.05 6.69
CA ALA A 13 11.67 -16.95 5.78
C ALA A 13 10.42 -16.07 5.66
N CYS A 14 10.55 -14.76 5.92
CA CYS A 14 9.49 -13.79 5.68
C CYS A 14 9.23 -13.74 4.16
N CYS A 15 8.27 -14.54 3.70
CA CYS A 15 7.89 -14.58 2.31
C CYS A 15 6.72 -13.62 2.09
N TYR A 16 7.04 -12.40 1.64
CA TYR A 16 6.03 -11.46 1.17
C TYR A 16 5.46 -11.95 -0.16
N GLN A 17 4.13 -11.95 -0.25
CA GLN A 17 3.43 -12.22 -1.50
C GLN A 17 2.71 -10.96 -1.94
N SER A 18 3.12 -10.44 -3.09
CA SER A 18 2.53 -9.24 -3.70
C SER A 18 1.68 -9.63 -4.90
N VAL A 19 0.47 -9.07 -4.97
CA VAL A 19 -0.40 -9.17 -6.14
C VAL A 19 -0.79 -7.78 -6.61
N ARG A 20 -1.01 -7.63 -7.92
CA ARG A 20 -1.47 -6.37 -8.52
C ARG A 20 -2.61 -6.58 -9.48
N ALA A 21 -3.35 -5.52 -9.76
CA ALA A 21 -4.37 -5.51 -10.78
C ALA A 21 -3.78 -5.79 -12.18
N LYS A 22 -4.61 -6.33 -13.07
CA LYS A 22 -4.23 -6.65 -14.45
C LYS A 22 -3.90 -5.39 -15.28
N PHE A 23 -4.59 -4.30 -15.02
CA PHE A 23 -4.50 -3.05 -15.79
C PHE A 23 -3.99 -1.91 -14.89
N PRO A 24 -3.20 -0.98 -15.45
CA PRO A 24 -2.78 0.20 -14.70
C PRO A 24 -3.96 1.15 -14.49
N ILE A 25 -3.80 2.07 -13.54
CA ILE A 25 -4.66 3.23 -13.38
C ILE A 25 -4.56 4.06 -14.67
N SER A 26 -5.70 4.35 -15.29
CA SER A 26 -5.74 5.17 -16.49
C SER A 26 -5.21 6.58 -16.20
N THR A 27 -4.20 6.98 -16.96
CA THR A 27 -3.63 8.34 -16.90
C THR A 27 -4.40 9.36 -17.73
N TYR A 28 -5.38 8.91 -18.54
CA TYR A 28 -6.18 9.72 -19.46
C TYR A 28 -7.56 10.12 -18.92
N CYS A 29 -7.88 9.73 -17.68
CA CYS A 29 -9.17 10.03 -17.06
C CYS A 29 -9.03 11.14 -16.01
N PHE A 30 -10.06 11.97 -15.89
CA PHE A 30 -10.23 12.88 -14.76
C PHE A 30 -10.99 12.18 -13.64
N GLY A 31 -10.73 12.57 -12.38
CA GLY A 31 -11.41 12.04 -11.20
C GLY A 31 -10.49 11.24 -10.28
N ILE A 32 -11.08 10.26 -9.59
CA ILE A 32 -10.41 9.49 -8.54
C ILE A 32 -10.43 8.01 -8.91
N CYS A 33 -9.25 7.39 -8.89
CA CYS A 33 -9.15 5.94 -8.84
C CYS A 33 -9.02 5.52 -7.37
N TYR A 34 -9.92 4.65 -6.89
CA TYR A 34 -9.96 4.26 -5.48
C TYR A 34 -10.32 2.78 -5.34
N PHE A 35 -9.66 2.11 -4.40
CA PHE A 35 -9.95 0.73 -4.04
C PHE A 35 -9.77 0.52 -2.53
N GLU A 36 -10.56 -0.40 -1.97
CA GLU A 36 -10.50 -0.79 -0.56
C GLU A 36 -10.14 -2.24 -0.39
N VAL A 37 -9.46 -2.54 0.70
CA VAL A 37 -9.05 -3.89 1.09
C VAL A 37 -9.45 -4.10 2.53
N ARG A 38 -10.27 -5.13 2.77
CA ARG A 38 -10.58 -5.60 4.13
C ARG A 38 -9.66 -6.75 4.50
N PHE A 39 -8.94 -6.61 5.61
CA PHE A 39 -7.96 -7.59 6.06
C PHE A 39 -8.57 -8.58 7.06
N HIS A 40 -8.35 -9.88 6.85
CA HIS A 40 -8.81 -10.95 7.74
C HIS A 40 -7.65 -11.58 8.56
N SER A 41 -6.39 -11.28 8.23
CA SER A 41 -5.19 -11.63 9.00
C SER A 41 -4.09 -10.59 8.71
N PRO A 42 -3.41 -9.97 9.70
CA PRO A 42 -2.94 -8.59 9.48
C PRO A 42 -1.44 -8.33 9.61
N SER A 43 -0.64 -9.27 10.10
CA SER A 43 0.77 -8.97 10.34
C SER A 43 1.52 -8.95 9.01
N GLY A 44 2.20 -7.84 8.72
CA GLY A 44 3.02 -7.67 7.52
C GLY A 44 2.21 -7.51 6.24
N ALA A 45 1.21 -6.63 6.27
CA ALA A 45 0.40 -6.32 5.10
C ALA A 45 0.71 -4.91 4.57
N ALA A 46 0.57 -4.71 3.26
CA ALA A 46 0.66 -3.40 2.63
C ALA A 46 -0.36 -3.23 1.51
N ILE A 47 -0.81 -2.01 1.30
CA ILE A 47 -1.70 -1.60 0.21
C ILE A 47 -1.11 -0.39 -0.51
N GLY A 48 -1.19 -0.37 -1.83
CA GLY A 48 -0.79 0.80 -2.59
C GLY A 48 -0.67 0.57 -4.07
N LEU A 49 0.40 1.09 -4.66
CA LEU A 49 0.62 1.17 -6.09
C LEU A 49 1.98 0.57 -6.45
N SER A 50 1.99 -0.33 -7.43
CA SER A 50 3.22 -0.91 -7.98
C SER A 50 3.41 -0.52 -9.45
N THR A 51 4.63 -0.70 -9.97
CA THR A 51 4.89 -0.63 -11.42
C THR A 51 4.83 -2.03 -12.04
N LYS A 52 4.82 -2.12 -13.36
CA LYS A 52 4.99 -3.41 -14.07
C LYS A 52 6.37 -4.04 -13.85
N LYS A 53 7.39 -3.22 -13.53
CA LYS A 53 8.78 -3.62 -13.36
C LYS A 53 9.12 -4.14 -11.97
N MET A 54 8.27 -3.88 -10.97
CA MET A 54 8.43 -4.49 -9.64
C MET A 54 8.53 -6.00 -9.86
N ALA A 55 9.66 -6.58 -9.47
CA ALA A 55 9.95 -7.99 -9.67
C ALA A 55 9.01 -8.77 -8.75
N MET A 56 7.85 -9.18 -9.27
CA MET A 56 6.89 -10.02 -8.54
C MET A 56 7.44 -11.42 -8.24
N GLU A 57 8.62 -11.74 -8.79
CA GLU A 57 9.38 -12.97 -8.56
C GLU A 57 10.32 -12.87 -7.35
N GLU A 58 10.66 -11.65 -6.91
CA GLU A 58 11.38 -11.42 -5.67
C GLU A 58 10.34 -11.15 -4.57
N GLU A 59 10.55 -11.67 -3.36
CA GLU A 59 9.64 -11.57 -2.21
C GLU A 59 9.53 -10.12 -1.67
N LEU A 60 9.22 -9.16 -2.54
CA LEU A 60 9.24 -7.73 -2.28
C LEU A 60 7.86 -7.23 -1.90
N CYS A 61 7.80 -6.48 -0.81
CA CYS A 61 6.62 -5.75 -0.39
C CYS A 61 6.39 -4.52 -1.29
N VAL A 62 5.14 -4.24 -1.64
CA VAL A 62 4.78 -2.99 -2.33
C VAL A 62 5.19 -1.84 -1.41
N GLY A 63 5.94 -0.87 -1.95
CA GLY A 63 6.50 0.25 -1.18
C GLY A 63 8.02 0.21 -1.10
N GLU A 64 8.66 -0.97 -1.11
CA GLU A 64 10.12 -1.11 -1.00
C GLU A 64 10.85 -0.67 -2.28
N ASP A 65 10.27 -0.99 -3.45
CA ASP A 65 10.88 -0.70 -4.74
C ASP A 65 10.69 0.76 -5.18
N LYS A 66 11.69 1.28 -5.90
CA LYS A 66 11.61 2.62 -6.50
C LYS A 66 10.43 2.71 -7.47
N GLY A 67 9.63 3.76 -7.32
CA GLY A 67 8.43 3.99 -8.14
C GLY A 67 7.19 3.22 -7.69
N THR A 68 7.28 2.46 -6.60
CA THR A 68 6.10 1.93 -5.89
C THR A 68 5.68 2.90 -4.79
N PHE A 69 4.50 2.74 -4.21
CA PHE A 69 3.98 3.54 -3.10
C PHE A 69 3.10 2.66 -2.24
N ALA A 70 3.16 2.78 -0.91
CA ALA A 70 2.34 1.93 -0.05
C ALA A 70 2.00 2.55 1.30
N TYR A 71 1.01 1.97 1.93
CA TYR A 71 0.70 2.08 3.34
C TYR A 71 0.75 0.68 3.96
N ASP A 72 1.61 0.48 4.95
CA ASP A 72 1.78 -0.80 5.63
C ASP A 72 1.04 -0.91 6.97
N SER A 73 0.90 -2.15 7.45
CA SER A 73 0.21 -2.47 8.69
C SER A 73 0.83 -1.82 9.93
N GLU A 74 2.11 -1.43 9.86
CA GLU A 74 2.85 -0.78 10.95
C GLU A 74 2.61 0.72 11.05
N GLY A 75 1.79 1.30 10.17
CA GLY A 75 1.52 2.74 10.22
C GLY A 75 2.49 3.57 9.38
N THR A 76 3.08 2.99 8.34
CA THR A 76 4.10 3.64 7.53
C THR A 76 3.60 3.89 6.11
N PHE A 77 3.72 5.14 5.66
CA PHE A 77 3.59 5.49 4.25
C PHE A 77 4.95 5.42 3.57
N TRP A 78 5.05 4.58 2.55
CA TRP A 78 6.25 4.38 1.76
C TRP A 78 6.18 5.15 0.46
N GLY A 79 7.27 5.84 0.16
CA GLY A 79 7.63 6.17 -1.20
C GLY A 79 7.48 7.58 -1.68
N ASN A 80 6.89 8.42 -0.84
CA ASN A 80 6.76 9.85 -1.07
C ASN A 80 7.86 10.59 -0.31
N ALA A 81 8.72 11.30 -1.04
CA ALA A 81 9.78 12.13 -0.46
C ALA A 81 9.23 13.51 -0.10
N ILE A 82 8.43 13.58 0.96
CA ILE A 82 7.89 14.84 1.49
C ILE A 82 8.81 15.44 2.56
N GLU A 83 8.57 16.70 2.92
CA GLU A 83 9.29 17.35 4.02
C GLU A 83 9.13 16.53 5.32
N GLY A 84 10.25 16.30 6.03
CA GLY A 84 10.26 15.51 7.25
C GLY A 84 10.20 13.98 7.06
N CYS A 85 10.22 13.47 5.82
CA CYS A 85 10.30 12.02 5.60
C CYS A 85 11.65 11.44 6.08
N GLN A 86 11.60 10.22 6.59
CA GLN A 86 12.77 9.42 6.92
C GLN A 86 13.22 8.61 5.70
N ARG A 87 14.42 8.01 5.77
CA ARG A 87 14.94 7.11 4.73
C ARG A 87 15.40 5.81 5.34
N ASP A 88 15.07 4.69 4.70
CA ASP A 88 15.55 3.38 5.12
C ASP A 88 17.04 3.17 4.73
N ALA A 89 17.57 1.99 5.01
CA ALA A 89 18.95 1.64 4.66
C ALA A 89 19.24 1.65 3.14
N LYS A 90 18.22 1.51 2.30
CA LYS A 90 18.29 1.58 0.83
C LYS A 90 18.03 3.00 0.31
N GLY A 91 17.83 3.99 1.20
CA GLY A 91 17.53 5.39 0.85
C GLY A 91 16.07 5.66 0.49
N ARG A 92 15.18 4.67 0.68
CA ARG A 92 13.75 4.74 0.37
C ARG A 92 13.03 5.72 1.31
N PRO A 93 12.34 6.75 0.80
CA PRO A 93 11.63 7.67 1.66
C PRO A 93 10.39 7.03 2.28
N PHE A 94 10.15 7.29 3.56
CA PHE A 94 8.96 6.85 4.26
C PHE A 94 8.54 7.82 5.37
N VAL A 95 7.29 7.71 5.81
CA VAL A 95 6.69 8.51 6.88
C VAL A 95 5.92 7.57 7.81
N GLY A 96 6.44 7.37 9.02
CA GLY A 96 5.77 6.58 10.06
C GLY A 96 4.73 7.38 10.85
N GLY A 97 4.17 6.75 11.89
CA GLY A 97 3.27 7.40 12.85
C GLY A 97 1.82 7.52 12.39
N LYS A 98 1.46 6.87 11.28
CA LYS A 98 0.06 6.71 10.87
C LYS A 98 -0.60 5.63 11.72
N PRO A 99 -1.95 5.60 11.82
CA PRO A 99 -2.63 4.52 12.53
C PRO A 99 -2.15 3.15 12.01
N LYS A 100 -1.91 2.20 12.90
CA LYS A 100 -1.70 0.80 12.48
C LYS A 100 -3.02 0.21 12.01
N PHE A 101 -2.99 -0.81 11.16
CA PHE A 101 -4.20 -1.54 10.79
C PHE A 101 -4.03 -3.05 10.95
N GLY A 102 -5.15 -3.74 11.17
CA GLY A 102 -5.14 -5.18 11.21
C GLY A 102 -6.48 -5.87 10.98
N VAL A 103 -6.73 -6.99 11.68
CA VAL A 103 -7.91 -7.83 11.39
C VAL A 103 -9.18 -7.02 11.56
N GLY A 104 -10.03 -7.06 10.54
CA GLY A 104 -11.32 -6.39 10.53
C GLY A 104 -11.28 -4.97 10.00
N ASP A 105 -10.09 -4.35 9.90
CA ASP A 105 -9.94 -3.02 9.32
C ASP A 105 -10.11 -3.06 7.80
N THR A 106 -10.74 -2.02 7.27
CA THR A 106 -10.82 -1.71 5.84
C THR A 106 -9.88 -0.57 5.55
N VAL A 107 -8.94 -0.78 4.64
CA VAL A 107 -7.93 0.21 4.24
C VAL A 107 -8.11 0.54 2.77
N GLY A 108 -8.16 1.82 2.43
CA GLY A 108 -8.26 2.29 1.06
C GLY A 108 -7.01 2.96 0.55
N CYS A 109 -6.80 2.87 -0.76
CA CYS A 109 -5.80 3.62 -1.49
C CYS A 109 -6.47 4.32 -2.67
N GLY A 110 -6.31 5.63 -2.72
CA GLY A 110 -6.85 6.50 -3.75
C GLY A 110 -5.79 7.29 -4.48
N VAL A 111 -6.05 7.60 -5.74
CA VAL A 111 -5.23 8.48 -6.57
C VAL A 111 -6.13 9.53 -7.17
N HIS A 112 -5.86 10.79 -6.85
CA HIS A 112 -6.46 11.92 -7.53
C HIS A 112 -5.73 12.12 -8.87
N LEU A 113 -6.41 11.83 -9.99
CA LEU A 113 -5.75 11.69 -11.29
C LEU A 113 -5.26 13.02 -11.86
N ALA A 114 -5.93 14.13 -11.51
CA ALA A 114 -5.56 15.47 -11.98
C ALA A 114 -4.34 16.05 -11.24
N THR A 115 -4.25 15.83 -9.92
CA THR A 115 -3.14 16.35 -9.09
C THR A 115 -2.03 15.35 -8.89
N ARG A 116 -2.24 14.08 -9.29
CA ARG A 116 -1.30 12.98 -9.08
C ARG A 116 -0.94 12.76 -7.61
N THR A 117 -1.90 12.98 -6.72
CA THR A 117 -1.71 12.77 -5.28
C THR A 117 -2.37 11.48 -4.84
N ILE A 118 -1.64 10.67 -4.10
CA ILE A 118 -2.15 9.50 -3.39
C ILE A 118 -2.84 9.97 -2.12
N PHE A 119 -3.89 9.26 -1.74
CA PHE A 119 -4.43 9.34 -0.39
C PHE A 119 -4.73 7.93 0.14
N TYR A 120 -4.66 7.78 1.45
CA TYR A 120 -4.98 6.53 2.15
C TYR A 120 -6.13 6.75 3.12
N THR A 121 -6.92 5.70 3.31
CA THR A 121 -8.04 5.72 4.24
C THR A 121 -7.99 4.50 5.14
N LYS A 122 -8.57 4.62 6.33
CA LYS A 122 -8.82 3.50 7.23
C LYS A 122 -10.22 3.65 7.81
N ASN A 123 -11.03 2.59 7.69
CA ASN A 123 -12.38 2.49 8.22
C ASN A 123 -13.23 3.74 7.90
N GLY A 124 -13.19 4.18 6.65
CA GLY A 124 -13.93 5.36 6.17
C GLY A 124 -13.32 6.72 6.52
N HIS A 125 -12.10 6.78 7.09
CA HIS A 125 -11.43 8.03 7.42
C HIS A 125 -10.12 8.22 6.64
N ARG A 126 -9.92 9.40 6.05
CA ARG A 126 -8.68 9.77 5.36
C ARG A 126 -7.52 9.98 6.35
N LEU A 127 -6.30 9.58 5.96
CA LEU A 127 -5.12 9.53 6.83
C LEU A 127 -3.97 10.47 6.45
N ASP A 128 -3.98 10.97 5.22
CA ASP A 128 -2.97 11.87 4.66
C ASP A 128 -3.46 13.31 4.56
N ASN A 129 -2.50 14.18 4.26
CA ASN A 129 -2.66 15.63 4.20
C ASN A 129 -2.69 16.14 2.75
N GLY A 130 -2.63 15.26 1.74
CA GLY A 130 -2.60 15.61 0.32
C GLY A 130 -1.22 15.64 -0.36
N ASP A 131 -0.11 15.54 0.37
CA ASP A 131 1.24 15.77 -0.18
C ASP A 131 1.92 14.52 -0.80
N LEU A 132 1.18 13.46 -1.10
CA LEU A 132 1.76 12.18 -1.54
C LEU A 132 1.80 12.06 -3.07
N PHE A 133 2.72 12.77 -3.72
CA PHE A 133 2.82 12.86 -5.18
C PHE A 133 3.39 11.61 -5.88
N VAL A 134 2.74 11.19 -6.96
CA VAL A 134 3.30 10.18 -7.90
C VAL A 134 3.95 10.84 -9.11
N ASN A 135 4.96 10.18 -9.65
CA ASN A 135 5.62 10.61 -10.88
C ASN A 135 4.74 10.33 -12.11
N ASP A 136 4.55 11.32 -12.98
CA ASP A 136 3.71 11.27 -14.18
C ASP A 136 4.08 10.20 -15.21
N ASN A 137 5.33 9.74 -15.20
CA ASN A 137 5.83 8.80 -16.21
C ASN A 137 5.69 7.31 -15.82
N LEU A 138 4.88 6.99 -14.81
CA LEU A 138 4.73 5.63 -14.31
C LEU A 138 3.33 5.06 -14.57
N ASP A 139 3.29 3.90 -15.22
CA ASP A 139 2.12 3.03 -15.20
C ASP A 139 2.00 2.38 -13.81
N LEU A 140 1.07 2.89 -13.02
CA LEU A 140 0.82 2.43 -11.65
C LEU A 140 -0.36 1.47 -11.61
N PHE A 141 -0.21 0.37 -10.88
CA PHE A 141 -1.20 -0.69 -10.73
C PHE A 141 -1.61 -0.76 -9.26
N PRO A 142 -2.91 -0.83 -8.94
CA PRO A 142 -3.36 -1.19 -7.60
C PRO A 142 -2.71 -2.51 -7.17
N ALA A 143 -2.10 -2.52 -5.98
CA ALA A 143 -1.33 -3.65 -5.49
C ALA A 143 -1.49 -3.83 -3.98
N VAL A 144 -1.35 -5.07 -3.53
CA VAL A 144 -1.41 -5.46 -2.12
C VAL A 144 -0.33 -6.50 -1.83
N THR A 145 0.23 -6.44 -0.63
CA THR A 145 1.19 -7.41 -0.09
C THR A 145 0.62 -8.07 1.16
N LEU A 146 0.86 -9.36 1.30
CA LEU A 146 0.61 -10.13 2.52
C LEU A 146 1.86 -10.91 2.93
N LEU A 147 2.18 -10.87 4.22
CA LEU A 147 3.21 -11.70 4.83
C LEU A 147 2.53 -12.95 5.43
N ASN A 148 2.77 -14.11 4.82
CA ASN A 148 2.34 -15.48 5.18
C ASN A 148 1.19 -16.09 4.34
N PRO A 149 1.28 -17.41 4.04
CA PRO A 149 0.33 -18.14 3.18
C PRO A 149 -1.07 -18.37 3.77
N HIS A 150 -1.34 -17.93 5.00
CA HIS A 150 -2.66 -18.06 5.65
C HIS A 150 -3.42 -16.74 5.73
N ASN A 151 -2.88 -15.67 5.16
CA ASN A 151 -3.56 -14.39 5.14
C ASN A 151 -4.61 -14.37 4.03
N SER A 152 -5.73 -13.72 4.31
CA SER A 152 -6.77 -13.46 3.31
C SER A 152 -7.27 -12.04 3.43
N LEU A 153 -7.71 -11.51 2.30
CA LEU A 153 -8.26 -10.17 2.17
C LEU A 153 -9.42 -10.19 1.18
N ALA A 154 -10.25 -9.16 1.23
CA ALA A 154 -11.24 -8.89 0.19
C ALA A 154 -10.96 -7.50 -0.40
N ALA A 155 -10.64 -7.46 -1.69
CA ALA A 155 -10.41 -6.21 -2.43
C ALA A 155 -11.70 -5.77 -3.14
N ARG A 156 -11.99 -4.47 -3.09
CA ARG A 156 -13.15 -3.83 -3.71
C ARG A 156 -12.67 -2.72 -4.65
N PHE A 157 -13.05 -2.81 -5.93
CA PHE A 157 -12.70 -1.86 -6.98
C PHE A 157 -13.91 -1.07 -7.52
N ALA A 158 -15.07 -1.20 -6.88
CA ALA A 158 -16.33 -0.59 -7.31
C ALA A 158 -17.16 -0.12 -6.10
N PRO A 159 -18.13 0.81 -6.30
CA PRO A 159 -18.88 1.46 -5.24
C PRO A 159 -19.56 0.54 -4.21
N LYS A 160 -20.01 1.16 -3.10
CA LYS A 160 -20.18 0.60 -1.73
C LYS A 160 -18.86 0.52 -0.96
N PHE A 161 -18.06 1.57 -1.08
CA PHE A 161 -16.90 1.81 -0.22
C PHE A 161 -17.33 2.25 1.18
N GLU A 162 -16.49 2.02 2.17
CA GLU A 162 -16.66 2.60 3.51
C GLU A 162 -16.31 4.09 3.51
N PHE A 163 -15.29 4.48 2.74
CA PHE A 163 -14.96 5.89 2.54
C PHE A 163 -15.87 6.55 1.50
N ASP A 164 -16.40 7.73 1.84
CA ASP A 164 -17.13 8.56 0.89
C ASP A 164 -16.16 9.34 0.00
N ILE A 165 -15.91 8.80 -1.20
CA ILE A 165 -15.02 9.40 -2.20
C ILE A 165 -15.49 10.77 -2.69
N ALA A 166 -16.78 11.11 -2.57
CA ALA A 166 -17.30 12.42 -2.99
C ALA A 166 -16.75 13.57 -2.12
N THR A 167 -16.31 13.26 -0.89
CA THR A 167 -15.68 14.24 0.01
C THR A 167 -14.33 14.74 -0.50
N VAL A 168 -13.69 14.02 -1.42
CA VAL A 168 -12.39 14.41 -1.99
C VAL A 168 -12.56 15.38 -3.17
N THR A 169 -13.68 15.34 -3.89
CA THR A 169 -13.95 16.19 -5.06
C THR A 169 -14.61 17.52 -4.71
N GLY A 170 -15.06 17.71 -3.47
CA GLY A 170 -15.88 18.86 -3.05
C GLY A 170 -15.16 20.22 -2.92
N HIS A 171 -13.91 20.35 -3.37
CA HIS A 171 -13.15 21.61 -3.32
C HIS A 171 -12.94 22.30 -4.67
N ASP A 172 -13.38 21.69 -5.79
CA ASP A 172 -13.15 22.22 -7.15
C ASP A 172 -14.40 22.82 -7.81
N GLU A 173 -15.48 23.06 -7.05
CA GLU A 173 -16.66 23.80 -7.52
C GLU A 173 -16.97 25.01 -6.61
N VAL A 174 -16.16 26.08 -6.68
CA VAL A 174 -16.58 27.50 -6.56
C VAL A 174 -15.60 28.38 -7.32
#